data_AF-A0A0A1Z242-F1
#
_entry.id   AF-A0A0A1Z242-F1
#
_cell.length_a   1.000
_cell.length_b   1.000
_cell.length_c   1.000
_cell.angle_alpha   90.00
_cell.angle_beta   90.00
_cell.angle_gamma   90.00
#
_symmetry.space_group_name_H-M   'P 1'
#
loop_
_entity.id
_entity.type
_entity.pdbx_description
1 polymer ?
#
loop_
_entity_poly.entity_id
_entity_poly.type
_entity_poly.pdbx_seq_one_letter_code
_entity_poly.pdbx_strand_id
1 'polypeptide(L)'
;MIRFLAVGVLSLCVAAPVLAGSPALHSGKYEALMLAVTPEHQVEGYYAEEMGEGVTRSCTFYLQGKPSALTTWNDTAYPGSVAPSSDGVILTVEQGRQHPGCLSVLMPEIATGLDLTQTANKKWIGLVQVSAAKAYLLKTPSAKAAKRPYIVKNDVVGVLAFKDGWAQVEFINADDRSFTGWISQDQYARLAAPKS
;
A
#
# COMPACT_ATOMS: atom_id res chain seq x y z
N MET A 1 47.56 30.61 -56.29
CA MET A 1 46.16 30.67 -55.84
C MET A 1 45.78 29.29 -55.33
N ILE A 2 45.71 29.09 -54.01
CA ILE A 2 45.38 27.80 -53.39
C ILE A 2 44.06 27.98 -52.62
N ARG A 3 43.04 27.21 -53.02
CA ARG A 3 41.73 27.16 -52.38
C ARG A 3 41.79 26.18 -51.21
N PHE A 4 41.49 26.65 -50.01
CA PHE A 4 41.26 25.78 -48.84
C PHE A 4 39.81 25.29 -48.85
N LEU A 5 39.60 23.97 -48.82
CA LEU A 5 38.32 23.33 -48.56
C LEU A 5 38.23 23.00 -47.06
N ALA A 6 37.33 23.68 -46.35
CA ALA A 6 37.00 23.36 -44.96
C ALA A 6 35.95 22.24 -44.94
N VAL A 7 36.29 21.08 -44.36
CA VAL A 7 35.34 19.99 -44.11
C VAL A 7 34.77 20.18 -42.71
N GLY A 8 33.50 20.58 -42.62
CA GLY A 8 32.76 20.66 -41.37
C GLY A 8 32.12 19.31 -41.04
N VAL A 9 32.53 18.69 -39.93
CA VAL A 9 31.90 17.48 -39.39
C VAL A 9 30.67 17.89 -38.59
N LEU A 10 29.47 17.67 -39.14
CA LEU A 10 28.22 17.76 -38.38
C LEU A 10 28.08 16.49 -37.52
N SER A 11 28.25 16.64 -36.20
CA SER A 11 27.91 15.61 -35.23
C SER A 11 26.41 15.65 -34.95
N LEU A 12 25.66 14.70 -35.50
CA LEU A 12 24.25 14.48 -35.19
C LEU A 12 24.17 13.73 -33.84
N CYS A 13 23.85 14.45 -32.76
CA CYS A 13 23.40 13.82 -31.53
C CYS A 13 22.00 13.22 -31.78
N VAL A 14 21.94 11.92 -32.04
CA VAL A 14 20.69 11.15 -32.05
C VAL A 14 20.22 11.02 -30.59
N ALA A 15 19.33 11.91 -30.15
CA ALA A 15 18.61 11.72 -28.89
C ALA A 15 17.63 10.56 -29.07
N ALA A 16 17.95 9.39 -28.50
CA ALA A 16 17.00 8.29 -28.45
C ALA A 16 15.77 8.72 -27.64
N PRO A 17 14.54 8.46 -28.10
CA PRO A 17 13.35 8.71 -27.30
C PRO A 17 13.41 7.81 -26.06
N VAL A 18 13.48 8.43 -24.88
CA VAL A 18 13.22 7.73 -23.63
C VAL A 18 11.75 7.34 -23.67
N LEU A 19 11.48 6.07 -23.93
CA LEU A 19 10.17 5.47 -23.68
C LEU A 19 9.97 5.55 -22.16
N ALA A 20 9.29 6.60 -21.70
CA ALA A 20 8.78 6.67 -20.35
C ALA A 20 7.81 5.51 -20.19
N GLY A 21 8.25 4.43 -19.53
CA GLY A 21 7.37 3.36 -19.11
C GLY A 21 6.27 3.95 -18.24
N SER A 22 5.07 3.38 -18.30
CA SER A 22 4.00 3.76 -17.37
C SER A 22 4.55 3.71 -15.94
N PRO A 23 4.25 4.72 -15.10
CA PRO A 23 4.75 4.74 -13.73
C PRO A 23 4.36 3.43 -13.04
N ALA A 24 5.28 2.86 -12.27
CA ALA A 24 5.04 1.59 -11.59
C ALA A 24 4.40 1.86 -10.23
N LEU A 25 3.53 0.96 -9.78
CA LEU A 25 3.07 0.98 -8.39
C LEU A 25 4.21 0.57 -7.47
N HIS A 26 4.25 1.19 -6.30
CA HIS A 26 5.25 0.92 -5.27
C HIS A 26 4.57 0.68 -3.93
N SER A 27 5.17 -0.17 -3.11
CA SER A 27 4.70 -0.34 -1.74
C SER A 27 4.98 0.92 -0.92
N GLY A 28 4.03 1.33 -0.07
CA GLY A 28 4.17 2.56 0.70
C GLY A 28 2.93 2.98 1.46
N LYS A 29 3.05 4.11 2.15
CA LYS A 29 1.92 4.90 2.63
C LYS A 29 1.57 5.95 1.58
N TYR A 30 0.29 6.08 1.31
CA TYR A 30 -0.33 7.05 0.43
C TYR A 30 -1.45 7.72 1.23
N GLU A 31 -1.13 8.78 1.96
CA GLU A 31 -2.03 9.38 2.95
C GLU A 31 -2.69 8.31 3.88
N ALA A 32 -4.01 8.13 3.80
CA ALA A 32 -4.80 7.16 4.55
C ALA A 32 -4.69 5.70 4.06
N LEU A 33 -3.99 5.45 2.96
CA LEU A 33 -3.82 4.14 2.34
C LEU A 33 -2.45 3.52 2.64
N MET A 34 -2.46 2.32 3.20
CA MET A 34 -1.32 1.40 3.14
C MET A 34 -1.44 0.57 1.87
N LEU A 35 -0.38 0.53 1.05
CA LEU A 35 -0.34 -0.22 -0.19
C LEU A 35 0.90 -1.12 -0.22
N ALA A 36 0.74 -2.40 -0.55
CA ALA A 36 1.82 -3.33 -0.81
C ALA A 36 1.68 -3.94 -2.20
N VAL A 37 2.76 -3.93 -2.96
CA VAL A 37 2.89 -4.65 -4.23
C VAL A 37 3.57 -5.98 -3.92
N THR A 38 2.88 -7.10 -4.17
CA THR A 38 3.42 -8.44 -3.91
C THR A 38 4.48 -8.83 -4.94
N PRO A 39 5.31 -9.85 -4.67
CA PRO A 39 6.27 -10.36 -5.66
C PRO A 39 5.62 -10.81 -6.98
N GLU A 40 4.35 -11.20 -6.96
CA GLU A 40 3.53 -11.59 -8.11
C GLU A 40 2.83 -10.41 -8.80
N HIS A 41 3.24 -9.18 -8.48
CA HIS A 41 2.66 -7.93 -8.98
C HIS A 41 1.16 -7.79 -8.70
N GLN A 42 0.67 -8.44 -7.64
CA GLN A 42 -0.64 -8.15 -7.08
C GLN A 42 -0.52 -6.97 -6.12
N VAL A 43 -1.66 -6.40 -5.76
CA VAL A 43 -1.78 -5.35 -4.77
C VAL A 43 -2.53 -5.91 -3.57
N GLU A 44 -2.05 -5.54 -2.39
CA GLU A 44 -2.78 -5.62 -1.13
C GLU A 44 -2.82 -4.23 -0.52
N GLY A 45 -3.94 -3.84 0.07
CA GLY A 45 -4.06 -2.53 0.69
C GLY A 45 -5.05 -2.48 1.84
N TYR A 46 -4.89 -1.43 2.64
CA TYR A 46 -5.78 -1.08 3.72
C TYR A 46 -5.92 0.44 3.76
N TYR A 47 -7.14 0.91 3.54
CA TYR A 47 -7.52 2.30 3.64
C TYR A 47 -8.17 2.53 5.00
N ALA A 48 -7.73 3.56 5.72
CA ALA A 48 -8.34 3.98 6.98
C ALA A 48 -8.26 5.49 7.16
N GLU A 49 -9.41 6.14 7.14
CA GLU A 49 -9.55 7.56 7.41
C GLU A 49 -10.59 7.79 8.52
N GLU A 50 -10.29 8.70 9.43
CA GLU A 50 -11.21 9.17 10.46
C GLU A 50 -11.40 10.68 10.32
N MET A 51 -12.66 11.14 10.38
CA MET A 51 -13.02 12.55 10.37
C MET A 51 -13.92 12.90 11.55
N GLY A 52 -13.69 14.10 12.12
CA GLY A 52 -14.55 14.74 13.10
C GLY A 52 -13.92 14.91 14.48
N GLU A 53 -14.30 15.99 15.17
CA GLU A 53 -14.01 16.20 16.60
C GLU A 53 -15.25 15.82 17.42
N GLY A 54 -15.13 14.83 18.31
CA GLY A 54 -16.21 14.38 19.21
C GLY A 54 -17.04 13.19 18.69
N VAL A 55 -17.61 13.27 17.48
CA VAL A 55 -18.24 12.11 16.80
C VAL A 55 -17.36 11.71 15.62
N THR A 56 -16.62 10.61 15.78
CA THR A 56 -15.73 10.10 14.73
C THR A 56 -16.53 9.37 13.66
N ARG A 57 -16.29 9.75 12.41
CA ARG A 57 -16.73 9.03 11.20
C ARG A 57 -15.51 8.35 10.62
N SER A 58 -15.55 7.03 10.51
CA SER A 58 -14.44 6.24 9.97
C SER A 58 -14.82 5.63 8.63
N CYS A 59 -13.92 5.68 7.64
CA CYS A 59 -13.97 4.88 6.42
C CYS A 59 -12.78 3.93 6.45
N THR A 60 -13.06 2.63 6.57
CA THR A 60 -12.02 1.60 6.60
C THR A 60 -12.37 0.47 5.65
N PHE A 61 -11.40 0.05 4.84
CA PHE A 61 -11.55 -1.09 3.95
C PHE A 61 -10.23 -1.69 3.52
N TYR A 62 -10.27 -2.96 3.17
CA TYR A 62 -9.19 -3.70 2.55
C TYR A 62 -9.34 -3.68 1.04
N LEU A 63 -8.25 -3.91 0.33
CA LEU A 63 -8.24 -4.14 -1.11
C LEU A 63 -7.21 -5.20 -1.49
N GLN A 64 -7.52 -6.00 -2.50
CA GLN A 64 -6.61 -7.02 -3.01
C GLN A 64 -6.91 -7.35 -4.48
N GLY A 65 -5.88 -7.67 -5.25
CA GLY A 65 -6.02 -8.19 -6.62
C GLY A 65 -5.01 -7.59 -7.58
N LYS A 66 -5.34 -7.61 -8.88
CA LYS A 66 -4.54 -6.92 -9.89
C LYS A 66 -4.84 -5.42 -9.83
N PRO A 67 -3.88 -4.53 -10.11
CA PRO A 67 -4.09 -3.08 -10.09
C PRO A 67 -5.36 -2.61 -10.80
N SER A 68 -5.65 -3.14 -12.00
CA SER A 68 -6.81 -2.77 -12.81
C SER A 68 -8.12 -3.50 -12.42
N ALA A 69 -8.07 -4.44 -11.48
CA ALA A 69 -9.18 -5.30 -11.09
C ALA A 69 -9.00 -5.75 -9.64
N LEU A 70 -9.26 -4.82 -8.72
CA LEU A 70 -9.24 -5.06 -7.29
C LEU A 70 -10.62 -5.51 -6.80
N THR A 71 -10.60 -6.30 -5.75
CA THR A 71 -11.73 -6.43 -4.82
C THR A 71 -11.44 -5.57 -3.61
N THR A 72 -12.40 -4.74 -3.20
CA THR A 72 -12.36 -3.92 -1.99
C THR A 72 -13.42 -4.41 -1.02
N TRP A 73 -13.18 -4.38 0.29
CA TRP A 73 -14.16 -4.86 1.26
C TRP A 73 -13.94 -4.34 2.67
N ASN A 74 -15.03 -4.31 3.44
CA ASN A 74 -15.00 -4.42 4.90
C ASN A 74 -15.84 -5.64 5.29
N ASP A 75 -17.16 -5.54 5.13
CA ASP A 75 -18.08 -6.69 5.24
C ASP A 75 -18.50 -7.23 3.87
N THR A 76 -18.78 -6.33 2.93
CA THR A 76 -19.24 -6.64 1.56
C THR A 76 -18.15 -6.29 0.55
N ALA A 77 -18.03 -7.11 -0.49
CA ALA A 77 -17.04 -6.93 -1.55
C ALA A 77 -17.56 -6.01 -2.67
N TYR A 78 -16.71 -5.10 -3.13
CA TYR A 78 -16.99 -4.16 -4.22
C TYR A 78 -15.80 -4.10 -5.20
N PRO A 79 -16.06 -3.93 -6.51
CA PRO A 79 -14.99 -3.77 -7.48
C PRO A 79 -14.27 -2.42 -7.32
N GLY A 80 -12.97 -2.42 -7.62
CA GLY A 80 -12.15 -1.22 -7.63
C GLY A 80 -10.90 -1.36 -8.50
N SER A 81 -10.11 -0.30 -8.54
CA SER A 81 -8.81 -0.27 -9.21
C SER A 81 -7.87 0.70 -8.52
N VAL A 82 -6.56 0.51 -8.73
CA VAL A 82 -5.53 1.45 -8.33
C VAL A 82 -4.59 1.67 -9.51
N ALA A 83 -4.38 2.93 -9.86
CA ALA A 83 -3.46 3.34 -10.91
C ALA A 83 -2.39 4.28 -10.33
N PRO A 84 -1.16 4.23 -10.83
CA PRO A 84 -0.13 5.20 -10.43
C PRO A 84 -0.46 6.60 -10.96
N SER A 85 -0.19 7.64 -10.16
CA SER A 85 -0.23 9.06 -10.55
C SER A 85 1.18 9.66 -10.53
N SER A 86 1.32 10.98 -10.69
CA SER A 86 2.62 11.68 -10.74
C SER A 86 3.47 11.50 -9.49
N ASP A 87 2.82 11.51 -8.33
CA ASP A 87 3.41 11.56 -6.99
C ASP A 87 2.73 10.58 -6.03
N GLY A 88 1.86 9.72 -6.55
CA GLY A 88 0.93 8.95 -5.74
C GLY A 88 0.22 7.83 -6.49
N VAL A 89 -1.03 7.61 -6.11
CA VAL A 89 -1.95 6.69 -6.77
C VAL A 89 -3.34 7.28 -6.87
N ILE A 90 -4.08 6.86 -7.89
CA ILE A 90 -5.53 7.07 -8.02
C ILE A 90 -6.21 5.77 -7.60
N LEU A 91 -6.93 5.79 -6.48
CA LEU A 91 -7.74 4.69 -5.97
C LEU A 91 -9.20 4.88 -6.36
N THR A 92 -9.77 3.91 -7.06
CA THR A 92 -11.19 3.93 -7.47
C THR A 92 -11.95 2.78 -6.84
N VAL A 93 -13.11 3.07 -6.25
CA VAL A 93 -14.07 2.07 -5.75
C VAL A 93 -15.42 2.35 -6.40
N GLU A 94 -15.81 1.55 -7.39
CA GLU A 94 -16.93 1.84 -8.30
C GLU A 94 -18.26 2.05 -7.55
N GLN A 95 -18.41 1.39 -6.40
CA GLN A 95 -19.59 1.49 -5.54
C GLN A 95 -19.25 2.12 -4.18
N GLY A 96 -18.31 3.07 -4.14
CA GLY A 96 -17.79 3.64 -2.89
C GLY A 96 -18.85 4.22 -1.93
N ARG A 97 -19.99 4.68 -2.45
CA ARG A 97 -21.13 5.13 -1.63
C ARG A 97 -21.82 4.01 -0.84
N GLN A 98 -21.72 2.78 -1.33
CA GLN A 98 -22.24 1.58 -0.68
C GLN A 98 -21.24 1.02 0.33
N HIS A 99 -19.98 1.46 0.27
CA HIS A 99 -18.96 1.04 1.22
C HIS A 99 -19.31 1.58 2.62
N PRO A 100 -19.44 0.72 3.65
CA PRO A 100 -19.76 1.15 5.01
C PRO A 100 -18.79 2.23 5.51
N GLY A 101 -19.33 3.30 6.11
CA GLY A 101 -18.57 4.42 6.67
C GLY A 101 -18.10 5.48 5.66
N CYS A 102 -17.86 5.08 4.41
CA CYS A 102 -17.20 5.96 3.43
C CYS A 102 -18.10 7.07 2.88
N LEU A 103 -19.43 6.89 2.82
CA LEU A 103 -20.35 7.97 2.42
C LEU A 103 -20.22 9.24 3.25
N SER A 104 -19.80 9.13 4.52
CA SER A 104 -19.74 10.25 5.47
C SER A 104 -18.36 10.90 5.56
N VAL A 105 -17.36 10.33 4.89
CA VAL A 105 -15.94 10.69 4.98
C VAL A 105 -15.43 11.06 3.58
N LEU A 106 -15.65 10.15 2.63
CA LEU A 106 -15.38 10.34 1.22
C LEU A 106 -16.68 10.74 0.53
N MET A 107 -16.88 12.05 0.37
CA MET A 107 -17.81 12.57 -0.64
C MET A 107 -17.53 11.90 -2.00
N PRO A 108 -18.45 11.87 -2.99
CA PRO A 108 -18.55 10.86 -4.09
C PRO A 108 -17.32 10.63 -5.01
N GLU A 109 -16.19 11.25 -4.72
CA GLU A 109 -14.90 11.24 -5.39
C GLU A 109 -14.25 9.85 -5.47
N ILE A 110 -14.41 8.96 -4.48
CA ILE A 110 -13.75 7.65 -4.55
C ILE A 110 -14.29 6.76 -5.70
N ALA A 111 -15.52 6.98 -6.17
CA ALA A 111 -16.05 6.28 -7.34
C ALA A 111 -15.51 6.82 -8.66
N THR A 112 -15.00 8.06 -8.66
CA THR A 112 -14.39 8.73 -9.81
C THR A 112 -12.85 8.71 -9.76
N GLY A 113 -12.27 8.18 -8.69
CA GLY A 113 -10.84 8.15 -8.42
C GLY A 113 -10.46 9.16 -7.34
N LEU A 114 -9.90 8.65 -6.25
CA LEU A 114 -9.29 9.40 -5.16
C LEU A 114 -7.78 9.46 -5.41
N ASP A 115 -7.24 10.65 -5.67
CA ASP A 115 -5.79 10.86 -5.80
C ASP A 115 -5.17 10.95 -4.41
N LEU A 116 -4.14 10.14 -4.16
CA LEU A 116 -3.49 9.99 -2.86
C LEU A 116 -1.98 10.14 -3.05
N THR A 117 -1.39 11.19 -2.46
CA THR A 117 0.05 11.43 -2.56
C THR A 117 0.83 10.40 -1.72
N GLN A 118 1.96 9.91 -2.25
CA GLN A 118 2.85 9.04 -1.50
C GLN A 118 3.52 9.80 -0.36
N THR A 119 3.30 9.37 0.88
CA THR A 119 3.90 9.96 2.08
C THR A 119 5.11 9.17 2.57
N ALA A 120 5.20 7.88 2.25
CA ALA A 120 6.38 7.07 2.54
C ALA A 120 6.55 5.89 1.57
N ASN A 121 7.76 5.73 1.01
CA ASN A 121 8.14 4.53 0.25
C ASN A 121 8.53 3.38 1.21
N LYS A 122 8.04 2.17 0.95
CA LYS A 122 8.26 1.00 1.81
C LYS A 122 8.69 -0.23 1.01
N LYS A 123 9.23 -1.22 1.73
CA LYS A 123 9.66 -2.51 1.16
C LYS A 123 8.67 -3.64 1.46
N TRP A 124 7.40 -3.29 1.68
CA TRP A 124 6.38 -4.29 1.98
C TRP A 124 6.15 -5.20 0.77
N ILE A 125 6.05 -6.50 1.03
CA ILE A 125 5.75 -7.55 0.04
C ILE A 125 4.31 -8.08 0.18
N GLY A 126 3.53 -7.48 1.09
CA GLY A 126 2.16 -7.81 1.41
C GLY A 126 1.74 -7.11 2.70
N LEU A 127 0.50 -7.30 3.10
CA LEU A 127 -0.08 -6.83 4.35
C LEU A 127 -0.68 -8.02 5.11
N VAL A 128 -0.73 -7.92 6.44
CA VAL A 128 -1.45 -8.87 7.30
C VAL A 128 -2.23 -8.11 8.36
N GLN A 129 -3.35 -8.70 8.81
CA GLN A 129 -4.10 -8.21 9.95
C GLN A 129 -3.72 -9.01 11.20
N VAL A 130 -3.44 -8.32 12.29
CA VAL A 130 -3.15 -8.96 13.59
C VAL A 130 -4.43 -9.60 14.14
N SER A 131 -4.37 -10.90 14.45
CA SER A 131 -5.50 -11.65 14.99
C SER A 131 -5.39 -11.87 16.51
N ALA A 132 -4.18 -11.90 17.05
CA ALA A 132 -3.93 -12.06 18.48
C ALA A 132 -4.20 -10.76 19.26
N ALA A 133 -4.65 -10.87 20.51
CA ALA A 133 -4.86 -9.71 21.38
C ALA A 133 -3.60 -8.85 21.54
N LYS A 134 -2.43 -9.50 21.60
CA LYS A 134 -1.10 -8.86 21.58
C LYS A 134 -0.13 -9.75 20.81
N ALA A 135 0.47 -9.21 19.76
CA ALA A 135 1.57 -9.84 19.05
C ALA A 135 2.87 -9.07 19.36
N TYR A 136 3.74 -9.66 20.18
CA TYR A 136 5.01 -9.03 20.55
C TYR A 136 5.99 -9.09 19.38
N LEU A 137 6.60 -7.95 19.05
CA LEU A 137 7.58 -7.84 17.98
C LEU A 137 8.92 -8.46 18.42
N LEU A 138 9.18 -9.67 17.96
CA LEU A 138 10.40 -10.41 18.31
C LEU A 138 11.58 -10.00 17.43
N LYS A 139 12.80 -10.07 17.97
CA LYS A 139 14.03 -9.80 17.19
C LYS A 139 14.29 -10.88 16.14
N THR A 140 13.99 -12.12 16.47
CA THR A 140 14.11 -13.29 15.61
C THR A 140 12.91 -14.20 15.85
N PRO A 141 12.58 -15.10 14.91
CA PRO A 141 11.67 -16.21 15.17
C PRO A 141 11.98 -16.92 16.49
N SER A 142 10.94 -17.25 17.25
CA SER A 142 11.00 -18.00 18.52
C SER A 142 11.77 -17.34 19.68
N ALA A 143 12.19 -16.08 19.57
CA ALA A 143 12.81 -15.37 20.68
C ALA A 143 11.82 -15.10 21.83
N LYS A 144 12.32 -14.94 23.06
CA LYS A 144 11.49 -14.55 24.20
C LYS A 144 10.99 -13.10 24.06
N ALA A 145 9.73 -12.87 24.41
CA ALA A 145 9.03 -11.58 24.27
C ALA A 145 9.33 -10.53 25.36
N ALA A 146 10.19 -10.82 26.35
CA ALA A 146 10.34 -9.98 27.53
C ALA A 146 10.76 -8.53 27.16
N LYS A 147 9.92 -7.55 27.56
CA LYS A 147 10.08 -6.09 27.34
C LYS A 147 10.12 -5.66 25.86
N ARG A 148 9.29 -6.26 25.00
CA ARG A 148 9.17 -5.87 23.59
C ARG A 148 7.90 -5.03 23.34
N PRO A 149 7.94 -4.10 22.36
CA PRO A 149 6.72 -3.52 21.83
C PRO A 149 5.83 -4.64 21.25
N TYR A 150 4.54 -4.40 21.25
CA TYR A 150 3.56 -5.30 20.65
C TYR A 150 2.57 -4.49 19.83
N ILE A 151 2.01 -5.17 18.83
CA ILE A 151 0.85 -4.71 18.05
C ILE A 151 -0.39 -5.44 18.57
N VAL A 152 -1.55 -4.82 18.42
CA VAL A 152 -2.80 -5.33 18.99
C VAL A 152 -3.72 -5.87 17.90
N LYS A 153 -4.73 -6.63 18.32
CA LYS A 153 -5.72 -7.21 17.42
C LYS A 153 -6.34 -6.14 16.53
N ASN A 154 -6.56 -6.51 15.26
CA ASN A 154 -7.09 -5.70 14.17
C ASN A 154 -6.13 -4.66 13.56
N ASP A 155 -4.93 -4.45 14.14
CA ASP A 155 -3.91 -3.64 13.46
C ASP A 155 -3.54 -4.28 12.12
N VAL A 156 -3.41 -3.45 11.09
CA VAL A 156 -2.88 -3.87 9.79
C VAL A 156 -1.42 -3.46 9.70
N VAL A 157 -0.55 -4.39 9.30
CA VAL A 157 0.90 -4.18 9.25
C VAL A 157 1.47 -4.59 7.90
N GLY A 158 2.53 -3.89 7.50
CA GLY A 158 3.29 -4.25 6.30
C GLY A 158 4.18 -5.45 6.56
N VAL A 159 4.21 -6.41 5.64
CA VAL A 159 5.11 -7.57 5.72
C VAL A 159 6.39 -7.29 4.94
N LEU A 160 7.53 -7.48 5.57
CA LEU A 160 8.86 -7.35 4.96
C LEU A 160 9.41 -8.71 4.48
N ALA A 161 9.08 -9.79 5.18
CA ALA A 161 9.51 -11.14 4.84
C ALA A 161 8.60 -12.20 5.47
N PHE A 162 8.52 -13.37 4.84
CA PHE A 162 8.01 -14.60 5.46
C PHE A 162 9.15 -15.60 5.66
N LYS A 163 9.14 -16.32 6.78
CA LYS A 163 10.12 -17.37 7.06
C LYS A 163 9.56 -18.39 8.05
N ASP A 164 9.49 -19.67 7.66
CA ASP A 164 9.21 -20.80 8.57
C ASP A 164 7.99 -20.62 9.50
N GLY A 165 6.87 -20.10 8.98
CA GLY A 165 5.67 -19.82 9.78
C GLY A 165 5.72 -18.51 10.58
N TRP A 166 6.64 -17.61 10.23
CA TRP A 166 6.75 -16.27 10.80
C TRP A 166 6.64 -15.21 9.71
N ALA A 167 6.13 -14.04 10.10
CA ALA A 167 6.19 -12.82 9.30
C ALA A 167 7.08 -11.80 10.00
N GLN A 168 8.05 -11.25 9.29
CA GLN A 168 8.71 -10.01 9.71
C GLN A 168 7.82 -8.85 9.27
N VAL A 169 7.34 -8.08 10.23
CA VAL A 169 6.36 -7.02 9.99
C VAL A 169 6.93 -5.65 10.35
N GLU A 170 6.39 -4.62 9.73
CA GLU A 170 6.56 -3.23 10.09
C GLU A 170 5.20 -2.65 10.48
N PHE A 171 5.13 -2.11 11.70
CA PHE A 171 4.00 -1.32 12.19
C PHE A 171 4.40 0.15 12.23
N ILE A 172 3.51 1.02 11.79
CA ILE A 172 3.67 2.47 11.83
C ILE A 172 2.57 3.01 12.72
N ASN A 173 2.95 3.68 13.81
CA ASN A 173 1.98 4.26 14.73
C ASN A 173 1.46 5.62 14.21
N ALA A 174 0.54 6.23 14.96
CA ALA A 174 -0.04 7.55 14.63
C ALA A 174 0.98 8.70 14.58
N ASP A 175 2.14 8.56 15.22
CA ASP A 175 3.24 9.54 15.18
C ASP A 175 4.24 9.26 14.03
N ASP A 176 3.85 8.44 13.05
CA ASP A 176 4.68 7.94 11.96
C ASP A 176 5.97 7.20 12.39
N ARG A 177 6.01 6.71 13.64
CA ARG A 177 7.13 5.91 14.14
C ARG A 177 6.98 4.46 13.69
N SER A 178 8.05 3.96 13.08
CA SER A 178 8.14 2.58 12.61
C SER A 178 8.70 1.62 13.67
N PHE A 179 8.08 0.45 13.78
CA PHE A 179 8.49 -0.65 14.63
C PHE A 179 8.54 -1.95 13.82
N THR A 180 9.67 -2.63 13.83
CA THR A 180 9.85 -3.90 13.11
C THR A 180 10.07 -5.06 14.07
N GLY A 181 9.52 -6.22 13.72
CA GLY A 181 9.83 -7.48 14.39
C GLY A 181 9.14 -8.68 13.77
N TRP A 182 9.39 -9.85 14.33
CA TRP A 182 8.78 -11.11 13.91
C TRP A 182 7.55 -11.43 14.75
N ILE A 183 6.48 -11.86 14.09
CA ILE A 183 5.26 -12.41 14.70
C ILE A 183 4.97 -13.79 14.09
N SER A 184 4.39 -14.69 14.88
CA SER A 184 4.09 -16.06 14.43
C SER A 184 2.78 -16.14 13.67
N GLN A 185 2.64 -17.17 12.82
CA GLN A 185 1.47 -17.36 11.94
C GLN A 185 0.12 -17.44 12.67
N ASP A 186 0.10 -17.90 13.92
CA ASP A 186 -1.11 -17.93 14.77
C ASP A 186 -1.52 -16.54 15.29
N GLN A 187 -0.69 -15.51 15.08
CA GLN A 187 -0.92 -14.14 15.54
C GLN A 187 -1.43 -13.20 14.45
N TYR A 188 -1.49 -13.65 13.20
CA TYR A 188 -1.98 -12.83 12.09
C TYR A 188 -2.83 -13.63 11.10
N ALA A 189 -3.66 -12.92 10.34
CA ALA A 189 -4.37 -13.42 9.18
C ALA A 189 -3.84 -12.70 7.93
N ARG A 190 -3.68 -13.45 6.82
CA ARG A 190 -3.47 -12.85 5.51
C ARG A 190 -4.75 -12.14 5.08
N LEU A 191 -4.61 -11.03 4.35
CA LEU A 191 -5.77 -10.38 3.74
C LEU A 191 -6.37 -11.33 2.71
N ALA A 192 -7.67 -11.53 2.80
CA ALA A 192 -8.44 -12.33 1.87
C ALA A 192 -9.82 -11.71 1.72
N ALA A 193 -10.22 -11.45 0.48
CA ALA A 193 -11.57 -11.00 0.19
C ALA A 193 -12.61 -12.05 0.66
N PRO A 194 -13.76 -11.63 1.17
CA PRO A 194 -14.87 -12.53 1.49
C PRO A 194 -15.23 -13.36 0.26
N LYS A 195 -15.54 -14.65 0.47
CA LYS A 195 -16.13 -15.47 -0.58
C LYS A 195 -17.57 -15.01 -0.79
N SER A 196 -17.89 -14.63 -2.02
CA SER A 196 -19.25 -14.37 -2.51
C SER A 196 -20.14 -15.59 -2.43
#